data_AF-A0A2V9CGW2-F1
#
_entry.id   AF-A0A2V9CGW2-F1
#
_cell.length_a   1.000
_cell.length_b   1.000
_cell.length_c   1.000
_cell.angle_alpha   90.00
_cell.angle_beta   90.00
_cell.angle_gamma   90.00
#
_symmetry.space_group_name_H-M   'P 1'
#
loop_
_entity.id
_entity.type
_entity.pdbx_description
1 polymer ?
#
loop_
_entity_poly.entity_id
_entity_poly.type
_entity_poly.pdbx_seq_one_letter_code
_entity_poly.pdbx_strand_id
1 'polypeptide(L)'
;MWLLNHAGLLNLSCSLLVLISGAIVYRFTKPRVFEEHPYVKRAFVFWLLLWFVLILTWAVYSGKPSRLVLAFVDLYTVSAFGFYWAYSEADDFQWFRTAQNLVFLYAVLLLWNMLVGGRALQDDPQSYWRWVWILPSEAVSALALILLALAFLFRYGPVAIPLSCVVMPLYALFQRPTYTILFLERSDPGWMLALASGKLVFGLVFYSLFFSPARNYVAIQIPHISPYDASAVRKWSRLAAGAFASAVLALLATKLTDWIAHLLKR
;
A
#
# COMPACT_ATOMS: atom_id res chain seq x y z
N MET A 1 25.94 -8.37 11.23
CA MET A 1 25.29 -8.24 12.56
C MET A 1 24.75 -6.83 12.84
N TRP A 2 25.52 -5.75 12.66
CA TRP A 2 25.05 -4.38 12.97
C TRP A 2 23.82 -3.91 12.18
N LEU A 3 23.76 -4.16 10.86
CA LEU A 3 22.61 -3.82 10.00
C LEU A 3 21.30 -4.51 10.41
N LEU A 4 21.41 -5.71 10.99
CA LEU A 4 20.26 -6.51 11.42
C LEU A 4 19.65 -5.96 12.73
N ASN A 5 20.48 -5.39 13.60
CA ASN A 5 20.05 -4.77 14.86
C ASN A 5 19.46 -3.36 14.68
N HIS A 6 19.66 -2.73 13.52
CA HIS A 6 19.19 -1.37 13.21
C HIS A 6 18.25 -1.35 11.98
N ALA A 7 17.56 -2.45 11.71
CA ALA A 7 16.81 -2.61 10.47
C ALA A 7 15.66 -1.57 10.31
N GLY A 8 15.09 -1.08 11.42
CA GLY A 8 14.15 0.05 11.40
C GLY A 8 14.80 1.36 10.92
N LEU A 9 16.01 1.67 11.40
CA LEU A 9 16.79 2.84 10.96
C LEU A 9 17.23 2.73 9.50
N LEU A 10 17.51 1.52 9.03
CA LEU A 10 17.82 1.29 7.62
C LEU A 10 16.58 1.57 6.75
N ASN A 11 15.42 1.07 7.15
CA ASN A 11 14.16 1.33 6.44
C ASN A 11 13.79 2.82 6.45
N LEU A 12 14.03 3.52 7.56
CA LEU A 12 13.90 4.96 7.68
C LEU A 12 14.84 5.69 6.69
N SER A 13 16.14 5.35 6.73
CA SER A 13 17.17 5.94 5.87
C SER A 13 16.87 5.73 4.39
N CYS A 14 16.48 4.52 3.97
CA CYS A 14 16.10 4.26 2.58
C CYS A 14 14.86 5.06 2.16
N SER A 15 13.86 5.20 3.05
CA SER A 15 12.68 6.03 2.77
C SER A 15 13.05 7.52 2.65
N LEU A 16 13.95 8.01 3.51
CA LEU A 16 14.51 9.36 3.45
C LEU A 16 15.25 9.61 2.14
N LEU A 17 16.09 8.69 1.69
CA LEU A 17 16.81 8.82 0.42
C LEU A 17 15.86 8.95 -0.76
N VAL A 18 14.80 8.12 -0.80
CA VAL A 18 13.77 8.22 -1.85
C VAL A 18 13.04 9.55 -1.77
N LEU A 19 12.63 10.00 -0.58
CA LEU A 19 11.94 11.28 -0.39
C LEU A 19 12.83 12.47 -0.79
N ILE A 20 14.07 12.53 -0.29
CA ILE A 20 15.01 13.62 -0.55
C ILE A 20 15.30 13.72 -2.06
N SER A 21 15.52 12.59 -2.72
CA SER A 21 15.71 12.56 -4.18
C SER A 21 14.51 13.19 -4.90
N GLY A 22 13.29 12.82 -4.50
CA GLY A 22 12.09 13.40 -5.07
C GLY A 22 11.89 14.88 -4.74
N ALA A 23 12.19 15.29 -3.51
CA ALA A 23 12.12 16.68 -3.08
C ALA A 23 13.12 17.56 -3.85
N ILE A 24 14.32 17.04 -4.12
CA ILE A 24 15.31 17.72 -4.96
C ILE A 24 14.77 17.93 -6.37
N VAL A 25 14.20 16.88 -6.98
CA VAL A 25 13.61 16.98 -8.31
C VAL A 25 12.44 17.97 -8.34
N TYR A 26 11.56 17.90 -7.34
CA TYR A 26 10.40 18.79 -7.22
C TYR A 26 10.78 20.27 -7.09
N ARG A 27 11.77 20.56 -6.24
CA ARG A 27 12.13 21.94 -5.88
C ARG A 27 13.13 22.58 -6.83
N PHE A 28 14.15 21.83 -7.24
CA PHE A 28 15.32 22.38 -7.95
C PHE A 28 15.32 22.03 -9.43
N THR A 29 15.01 20.79 -9.81
CA THR A 29 15.05 20.39 -11.23
C THR A 29 13.88 20.96 -12.03
N LYS A 30 12.70 21.09 -11.39
CA LYS A 30 11.44 21.54 -12.03
C LYS A 30 11.25 20.93 -13.43
N PRO A 31 11.06 19.61 -13.54
CA PRO A 31 10.89 18.95 -14.83
C PRO A 31 9.82 19.61 -15.70
N ARG A 32 10.10 19.80 -17.00
CA ARG A 32 9.17 20.42 -17.97
C ARG A 32 7.79 19.75 -17.97
N VAL A 33 7.75 18.43 -17.79
CA VAL A 33 6.51 17.64 -17.69
C VAL A 33 5.55 18.14 -16.60
N PHE A 34 6.04 18.81 -15.56
CA PHE A 34 5.18 19.41 -14.53
C PHE A 34 4.48 20.70 -14.97
N GLU A 35 5.08 21.42 -15.92
CA GLU A 35 4.49 22.63 -16.51
C GLU A 35 3.50 22.25 -17.62
N GLU A 36 3.89 21.27 -18.44
CA GLU A 36 3.06 20.75 -19.54
C GLU A 36 1.84 19.96 -19.04
N HIS A 37 2.00 19.22 -17.94
CA HIS A 37 0.97 18.33 -17.40
C HIS A 37 0.79 18.53 -15.88
N PRO A 38 -0.06 19.48 -15.43
CA PRO A 38 -0.22 19.83 -14.02
C PRO A 38 -0.62 18.65 -13.12
N TYR A 39 -1.36 17.68 -13.64
CA TYR A 39 -1.74 16.49 -12.87
C TYR A 39 -0.55 15.56 -12.59
N VAL A 40 0.51 15.55 -13.43
CA VAL A 40 1.75 14.80 -13.18
C VAL A 40 2.43 15.36 -11.93
N LYS A 41 2.45 16.69 -11.80
CA LYS A 41 2.94 17.35 -10.59
C LYS A 41 2.12 16.96 -9.36
N ARG A 42 0.78 16.91 -9.47
CA ARG A 42 -0.11 16.50 -8.36
C ARG A 42 0.11 15.04 -7.97
N ALA A 43 0.21 14.13 -8.94
CA ALA A 43 0.57 12.74 -8.70
C ALA A 43 1.92 12.67 -7.98
N PHE A 44 2.93 13.42 -8.44
CA PHE A 44 4.23 13.46 -7.78
C PHE A 44 4.18 13.98 -6.34
N VAL A 45 3.31 14.94 -6.03
CA VAL A 45 3.09 15.40 -4.64
C VAL A 45 2.55 14.25 -3.77
N PHE A 46 1.60 13.46 -4.27
CA PHE A 46 1.15 12.25 -3.57
C PHE A 46 2.26 11.20 -3.44
N TRP A 47 3.14 11.08 -4.44
CA TRP A 47 4.35 10.26 -4.35
C TRP A 47 5.27 10.72 -3.21
N LEU A 48 5.52 12.02 -3.07
CA LEU A 48 6.31 12.51 -1.93
C LEU A 48 5.59 12.28 -0.60
N LEU A 49 4.26 12.47 -0.57
CA LEU A 49 3.46 12.27 0.63
C LEU A 49 3.53 10.83 1.14
N LEU A 50 3.45 9.81 0.27
CA LEU A 50 3.55 8.42 0.73
C LEU A 50 4.92 8.12 1.38
N TRP A 51 6.03 8.61 0.81
CA TRP A 51 7.35 8.41 1.40
C TRP A 51 7.52 9.19 2.71
N PHE A 52 6.97 10.40 2.78
CA PHE A 52 6.92 11.17 4.02
C PHE A 52 6.16 10.43 5.12
N VAL A 53 4.99 9.87 4.80
CA VAL A 53 4.20 9.09 5.76
C VAL A 53 4.94 7.82 6.17
N LEU A 54 5.65 7.16 5.25
CA LEU A 54 6.45 5.98 5.57
C LEU A 54 7.59 6.30 6.55
N ILE A 55 8.22 7.47 6.41
CA ILE A 55 9.21 7.98 7.37
C ILE A 55 8.56 8.16 8.74
N LEU A 56 7.37 8.77 8.81
CA LEU A 56 6.63 8.92 10.07
C LEU A 56 6.31 7.57 10.71
N THR A 57 5.87 6.57 9.93
CA THR A 57 5.61 5.21 10.40
C THR A 57 6.83 4.63 11.11
N TRP A 58 8.03 4.74 10.51
CA TRP A 58 9.26 4.24 11.11
C TRP A 58 9.75 5.10 12.29
N ALA A 59 9.47 6.40 12.29
CA ALA A 59 9.84 7.31 13.38
C ALA A 59 9.02 7.05 14.65
N VAL A 60 7.73 6.72 14.52
CA VAL A 60 6.87 6.42 15.68
C VAL A 60 6.88 4.95 16.08
N TYR A 61 7.40 4.06 15.24
CA TYR A 61 7.47 2.64 15.53
C TYR A 61 8.55 2.35 16.58
N SER A 62 8.13 2.14 17.83
CA SER A 62 9.01 1.85 18.97
C SER A 62 9.28 0.35 19.16
N GLY A 63 9.22 -0.46 18.09
CA GLY A 63 9.33 -1.92 18.18
C GLY A 63 8.08 -2.61 18.75
N LYS A 64 6.97 -1.87 18.91
CA LYS A 64 5.69 -2.42 19.39
C LYS A 64 4.54 -2.07 18.44
N PRO A 65 3.59 -3.00 18.29
CA PRO A 65 2.36 -2.76 17.53
C PRO A 65 1.52 -1.66 18.17
N SER A 66 0.95 -0.79 17.33
CA SER A 66 0.13 0.34 17.79
C SER A 66 -0.91 0.73 16.75
N ARG A 67 -2.07 1.18 17.22
CA ARG A 67 -3.11 1.79 16.38
C ARG A 67 -2.57 2.99 15.59
N LEU A 68 -1.64 3.74 16.17
CA LEU A 68 -1.02 4.88 15.50
C LEU A 68 -0.16 4.44 14.30
N VAL A 69 0.60 3.35 14.45
CA VAL A 69 1.43 2.80 13.37
C VAL A 69 0.54 2.33 12.22
N LEU A 70 -0.57 1.63 12.51
CA LEU A 70 -1.51 1.21 11.48
C LEU A 70 -2.18 2.41 10.79
N ALA A 71 -2.55 3.45 11.55
CA ALA A 71 -3.12 4.67 10.99
C ALA A 71 -2.16 5.41 10.04
N PHE A 72 -0.85 5.38 10.29
CA PHE A 72 0.12 5.92 9.34
C PHE A 72 0.30 5.02 8.12
N VAL A 73 0.30 3.70 8.30
CA VAL A 73 0.33 2.76 7.18
C VAL A 73 -0.91 2.93 6.27
N ASP A 74 -2.10 3.16 6.85
CA ASP A 74 -3.31 3.46 6.08
C ASP A 74 -3.17 4.79 5.31
N LEU A 75 -2.55 5.81 5.93
CA LEU A 75 -2.31 7.10 5.27
C LEU A 75 -1.30 6.97 4.11
N TYR A 76 -0.31 6.07 4.23
CA TYR A 76 0.59 5.71 3.13
C TYR A 76 -0.21 5.13 1.96
N THR A 77 -1.11 4.20 2.23
CA THR A 77 -1.98 3.57 1.23
C THR A 77 -2.93 4.57 0.58
N VAL A 78 -3.55 5.45 1.36
CA VAL A 78 -4.43 6.52 0.85
C VAL A 78 -3.63 7.48 -0.04
N SER A 79 -2.40 7.81 0.33
CA SER A 79 -1.52 8.63 -0.52
C SER A 79 -1.23 7.94 -1.87
N ALA A 80 -1.05 6.62 -1.88
CA ALA A 80 -0.91 5.86 -3.12
C ALA A 80 -2.20 5.92 -3.99
N PHE A 81 -3.39 5.84 -3.41
CA PHE A 81 -4.64 6.09 -4.16
C PHE A 81 -4.69 7.51 -4.74
N GLY A 82 -4.23 8.51 -3.99
CA GLY A 82 -4.14 9.89 -4.47
C GLY A 82 -3.21 10.01 -5.67
N PHE A 83 -2.07 9.33 -5.64
CA PHE A 83 -1.18 9.21 -6.80
C PHE A 83 -1.93 8.59 -7.98
N TYR A 84 -2.55 7.43 -7.78
CA TYR A 84 -3.25 6.71 -8.83
C TYR A 84 -4.32 7.55 -9.51
N TRP A 85 -5.21 8.20 -8.74
CA TRP A 85 -6.28 9.01 -9.30
C TRP A 85 -5.74 10.24 -10.03
N ALA A 86 -4.78 10.97 -9.44
CA ALA A 86 -4.15 12.10 -10.11
C ALA A 86 -3.46 11.69 -11.43
N TYR A 87 -2.83 10.51 -11.45
CA TYR A 87 -2.09 10.04 -12.61
C TYR A 87 -2.97 9.41 -13.70
N SER A 88 -4.11 8.83 -13.31
CA SER A 88 -5.02 8.13 -14.22
C SER A 88 -6.06 9.07 -14.84
N GLU A 89 -6.62 9.99 -14.06
CA GLU A 89 -7.61 10.96 -14.56
C GLU A 89 -6.98 12.06 -15.41
N ALA A 90 -5.65 12.24 -15.33
CA ALA A 90 -4.91 13.22 -16.10
C ALA A 90 -5.52 14.63 -15.99
N ASP A 91 -5.87 15.25 -17.12
CA ASP A 91 -6.43 16.60 -17.16
C ASP A 91 -7.86 16.68 -16.56
N ASP A 92 -8.58 15.57 -16.46
CA ASP A 92 -9.90 15.48 -15.83
C ASP A 92 -9.81 15.44 -14.29
N PHE A 93 -8.60 15.47 -13.72
CA PHE A 93 -8.39 15.29 -12.30
C PHE A 93 -8.99 16.41 -11.44
N GLN A 94 -9.98 16.04 -10.62
CA GLN A 94 -10.67 16.95 -9.71
C GLN A 94 -10.12 16.83 -8.27
N TRP A 95 -9.39 17.85 -7.82
CA TRP A 95 -8.75 17.87 -6.50
C TRP A 95 -9.75 17.67 -5.36
N PHE A 96 -10.85 18.42 -5.35
CA PHE A 96 -11.80 18.41 -4.24
C PHE A 96 -12.51 17.06 -4.12
N ARG A 97 -13.01 16.52 -5.24
CA ARG A 97 -13.64 15.19 -5.28
C ARG A 97 -12.67 14.09 -4.85
N THR A 98 -11.43 14.16 -5.33
CA THR A 98 -10.39 13.20 -4.92
C THR A 98 -10.08 13.30 -3.44
N ALA A 99 -9.89 14.50 -2.91
CA ALA A 99 -9.63 14.71 -1.48
C ALA A 99 -10.77 14.17 -0.62
N GLN A 100 -12.03 14.39 -1.01
CA GLN A 100 -13.19 13.82 -0.31
C GLN A 100 -13.16 12.28 -0.31
N ASN A 101 -12.88 11.66 -1.46
CA ASN A 101 -12.80 10.19 -1.55
C ASN A 101 -11.64 9.62 -0.71
N LEU A 102 -10.48 10.29 -0.71
CA LEU A 102 -9.32 9.90 0.10
C LEU A 102 -9.60 10.02 1.60
N VAL A 103 -10.23 11.13 2.01
CA VAL A 103 -10.63 11.35 3.41
C VAL A 103 -11.66 10.31 3.85
N PHE A 104 -12.65 10.01 2.99
CA PHE A 104 -13.64 8.98 3.27
C PHE A 104 -12.98 7.59 3.44
N LEU A 105 -12.12 7.20 2.51
CA LEU A 105 -11.37 5.93 2.60
C LEU A 105 -10.55 5.86 3.88
N TYR A 106 -9.81 6.93 4.21
CA TYR A 106 -9.01 7.00 5.43
C TYR A 106 -9.89 6.91 6.68
N ALA A 107 -11.02 7.61 6.72
CA ALA A 107 -11.94 7.60 7.85
C ALA A 107 -12.53 6.21 8.09
N VAL A 108 -12.87 5.45 7.03
CA VAL A 108 -13.35 4.07 7.14
C VAL A 108 -12.28 3.15 7.73
N LEU A 109 -11.04 3.24 7.25
CA LEU A 109 -9.91 2.45 7.78
C LEU A 109 -9.59 2.82 9.23
N LEU A 110 -9.59 4.12 9.54
CA LEU A 110 -9.35 4.61 10.89
C LEU A 110 -10.45 4.16 11.85
N LEU A 111 -11.71 4.21 11.43
CA LEU A 111 -12.84 3.72 12.23
C LEU A 111 -12.68 2.22 12.51
N TRP A 112 -12.33 1.42 11.51
CA TRP A 112 -12.03 0.00 11.69
C TRP A 112 -10.89 -0.23 12.69
N ASN A 113 -9.78 0.49 12.52
CA ASN A 113 -8.63 0.44 13.40
C ASN A 113 -8.99 0.81 14.86
N MET A 114 -9.90 1.76 15.07
CA MET A 114 -10.37 2.14 16.41
C MET A 114 -11.29 1.10 17.03
N LEU A 115 -12.23 0.55 16.26
CA LEU A 115 -13.22 -0.43 16.73
C LEU A 115 -12.58 -1.79 17.06
N VAL A 116 -11.70 -2.29 16.20
CA VAL A 116 -11.11 -3.64 16.33
C VAL A 116 -9.76 -3.59 17.03
N GLY A 117 -8.97 -2.53 16.82
CA GLY A 117 -7.59 -2.43 17.31
C GLY A 117 -7.46 -2.45 18.82
N GLY A 118 -8.45 -1.94 19.57
CA GLY A 118 -8.44 -2.02 21.02
C GLY A 118 -8.46 -3.47 21.53
N ARG A 119 -9.30 -4.32 20.94
CA ARG A 119 -9.40 -5.73 21.26
C ARG A 119 -8.20 -6.51 20.72
N ALA A 120 -7.85 -6.28 19.47
CA ALA A 120 -6.73 -6.94 18.81
C ALA A 120 -5.39 -6.69 19.51
N LEU A 121 -5.18 -5.48 20.07
CA LEU A 121 -3.97 -5.14 20.81
C LEU A 121 -3.82 -5.87 22.14
N GLN A 122 -4.93 -6.27 22.76
CA GLN A 122 -4.98 -6.98 24.04
C GLN A 122 -4.84 -8.50 23.90
N ASP A 123 -5.23 -9.05 22.76
CA ASP A 123 -5.09 -10.48 22.47
C ASP A 123 -3.67 -10.82 21.98
N ASP A 124 -3.35 -12.12 22.01
CA ASP A 124 -2.06 -12.64 21.56
C ASP A 124 -1.72 -12.23 20.12
N PRO A 125 -0.43 -12.09 19.78
CA PRO A 125 0.00 -11.68 18.44
C PRO A 125 -0.46 -12.65 17.32
N GLN A 126 -0.64 -13.94 17.63
CA GLN A 126 -1.18 -14.92 16.68
C GLN A 126 -2.71 -15.07 16.72
N SER A 127 -3.39 -14.26 17.53
CA SER A 127 -4.84 -14.35 17.68
C SER A 127 -5.56 -13.99 16.39
N TYR A 128 -6.75 -14.58 16.24
CA TYR A 128 -7.65 -14.27 15.14
C TYR A 128 -7.98 -12.76 15.05
N TRP A 129 -8.18 -12.10 16.21
CA TRP A 129 -8.48 -10.67 16.27
C TRP A 129 -7.35 -9.80 15.74
N ARG A 130 -6.10 -10.25 15.89
CA ARG A 130 -4.93 -9.58 15.32
C ARG A 130 -4.96 -9.55 13.81
N TRP A 131 -5.28 -10.68 13.20
CA TRP A 131 -5.43 -10.79 11.75
C TRP A 131 -6.60 -9.97 11.23
N VAL A 132 -7.78 -10.07 11.85
CA VAL A 132 -8.98 -9.32 11.46
C VAL A 132 -8.74 -7.81 11.51
N TRP A 133 -7.97 -7.33 12.49
CA TRP A 133 -7.64 -5.93 12.63
C TRP A 133 -6.83 -5.38 11.45
N ILE A 134 -5.82 -6.13 10.98
CA ILE A 134 -4.85 -5.67 9.98
C ILE A 134 -5.36 -5.90 8.54
N LEU A 135 -6.15 -6.95 8.34
CA LEU A 135 -6.46 -7.49 7.01
C LEU A 135 -7.09 -6.46 6.05
N PRO A 136 -8.02 -5.56 6.45
CA PRO A 136 -8.53 -4.54 5.55
C PRO A 136 -7.45 -3.56 5.07
N SER A 137 -6.57 -3.12 5.96
CA SER A 137 -5.43 -2.24 5.63
C SER A 137 -4.49 -2.91 4.64
N GLU A 138 -4.15 -4.19 4.87
CA GLU A 138 -3.31 -4.99 3.98
C GLU A 138 -3.95 -5.14 2.58
N ALA A 139 -5.23 -5.46 2.51
CA ALA A 139 -5.96 -5.64 1.26
C ALA A 139 -6.06 -4.33 0.45
N VAL A 140 -6.39 -3.22 1.11
CA VAL A 140 -6.48 -1.90 0.46
C VAL A 140 -5.09 -1.44 0.01
N SER A 141 -4.04 -1.74 0.78
CA SER A 141 -2.65 -1.46 0.38
C SER A 141 -2.22 -2.25 -0.85
N ALA A 142 -2.55 -3.55 -0.92
CA ALA A 142 -2.26 -4.37 -2.08
C ALA A 142 -3.01 -3.86 -3.33
N LEU A 143 -4.28 -3.49 -3.17
CA LEU A 143 -5.07 -2.90 -4.25
C LEU A 143 -4.46 -1.59 -4.76
N ALA A 144 -4.02 -0.70 -3.86
CA ALA A 144 -3.36 0.54 -4.26
C ALA A 144 -2.14 0.27 -5.15
N LEU A 145 -1.25 -0.67 -4.75
CA LEU A 145 -0.07 -1.01 -5.54
C LEU A 145 -0.41 -1.60 -6.91
N ILE A 146 -1.45 -2.44 -6.99
CA ILE A 146 -1.95 -2.97 -8.27
C ILE A 146 -2.43 -1.82 -9.17
N LEU A 147 -3.20 -0.88 -8.62
CA LEU A 147 -3.70 0.27 -9.37
C LEU A 147 -2.56 1.18 -9.86
N LEU A 148 -1.53 1.41 -9.04
CA LEU A 148 -0.32 2.11 -9.46
C LEU A 148 0.38 1.39 -10.63
N ALA A 149 0.59 0.07 -10.51
CA ALA A 149 1.21 -0.74 -11.54
C ALA A 149 0.44 -0.65 -12.87
N LEU A 150 -0.90 -0.76 -12.80
CA LEU A 150 -1.76 -0.61 -13.96
C LEU A 150 -1.65 0.80 -14.57
N ALA A 151 -1.65 1.85 -13.75
CA ALA A 151 -1.51 3.21 -14.26
C ALA A 151 -0.20 3.42 -15.03
N PHE A 152 0.91 2.88 -14.54
CA PHE A 152 2.18 2.90 -15.27
C PHE A 152 2.13 2.08 -16.57
N LEU A 153 1.56 0.87 -16.54
CA LEU A 153 1.40 0.03 -17.74
C LEU A 153 0.57 0.71 -18.82
N PHE A 154 -0.56 1.33 -18.47
CA PHE A 154 -1.40 2.03 -19.44
C PHE A 154 -0.68 3.26 -20.03
N ARG A 155 0.18 3.90 -19.26
CA ARG A 155 0.80 5.18 -19.64
C ARG A 155 2.12 5.04 -20.41
N TYR A 156 2.91 4.02 -20.08
CA TYR A 156 4.21 3.75 -20.72
C TYR A 156 4.20 2.46 -21.56
N GLY A 157 3.14 1.66 -21.51
CA GLY A 157 3.05 0.41 -22.24
C GLY A 157 4.11 -0.61 -21.78
N PRO A 158 4.75 -1.35 -22.71
CA PRO A 158 5.75 -2.36 -22.37
C PRO A 158 6.97 -1.84 -21.60
N VAL A 159 7.31 -0.55 -21.74
CA VAL A 159 8.43 0.07 -21.02
C VAL A 159 8.19 0.06 -19.51
N ALA A 160 6.92 0.02 -19.06
CA ALA A 160 6.56 -0.09 -17.65
C ALA A 160 6.62 -1.51 -17.08
N ILE A 161 6.87 -2.55 -17.88
CA ILE A 161 6.88 -3.96 -17.41
C ILE A 161 7.87 -4.17 -16.25
N PRO A 162 9.13 -3.68 -16.29
CA PRO A 162 10.06 -3.85 -15.18
C PRO A 162 9.52 -3.25 -13.87
N LEU A 163 8.93 -2.05 -13.91
CA LEU A 163 8.34 -1.44 -12.72
C LEU A 163 7.10 -2.20 -12.25
N SER A 164 6.18 -2.49 -13.16
CA SER A 164 4.80 -2.88 -12.85
C SER A 164 4.62 -4.37 -12.64
N CYS A 165 5.40 -5.20 -13.33
CA CYS A 165 5.29 -6.67 -13.27
C CYS A 165 6.40 -7.30 -12.42
N VAL A 166 7.48 -6.58 -12.11
CA VAL A 166 8.61 -7.11 -11.33
C VAL A 166 8.78 -6.32 -10.03
N VAL A 167 9.12 -5.03 -10.12
CA VAL A 167 9.52 -4.24 -8.94
C VAL A 167 8.35 -4.03 -7.97
N MET A 168 7.18 -3.60 -8.44
CA MET A 168 6.01 -3.38 -7.59
C MET A 168 5.47 -4.68 -6.95
N PRO A 169 5.34 -5.81 -7.67
CA PRO A 169 4.98 -7.08 -7.05
C PRO A 169 6.02 -7.57 -6.03
N LEU A 170 7.31 -7.50 -6.33
CA LEU A 170 8.37 -7.85 -5.36
C LEU A 170 8.32 -6.94 -4.13
N TYR A 171 8.14 -5.64 -4.34
CA TYR A 171 7.97 -4.68 -3.25
C TYR A 171 6.74 -5.00 -2.40
N ALA A 172 5.60 -5.32 -3.02
CA ALA A 172 4.37 -5.73 -2.32
C ALA A 172 4.59 -7.03 -1.51
N LEU A 173 5.28 -8.01 -2.09
CA LEU A 173 5.68 -9.25 -1.41
C LEU A 173 6.58 -8.98 -0.20
N PHE A 174 7.45 -7.96 -0.27
CA PHE A 174 8.34 -7.57 0.84
C PHE A 174 7.62 -6.69 1.87
N GLN A 175 6.62 -5.92 1.45
CA GLN A 175 5.79 -5.08 2.30
C GLN A 175 4.79 -5.91 3.12
N ARG A 176 4.31 -7.04 2.60
CA ARG A 176 3.37 -7.93 3.30
C ARG A 176 3.92 -8.49 4.64
N PRO A 177 5.16 -9.02 4.71
CA PRO A 177 5.84 -9.31 5.97
C PRO A 177 6.01 -8.10 6.87
N THR A 178 5.95 -6.86 6.38
CA THR A 178 6.01 -5.66 7.24
C THR A 178 4.78 -5.59 8.14
N TYR A 179 3.59 -5.95 7.64
CA TYR A 179 2.40 -6.06 8.49
C TYR A 179 2.57 -7.16 9.55
N THR A 180 3.15 -8.30 9.16
CA THR A 180 3.45 -9.39 10.10
C THR A 180 4.47 -8.97 11.16
N ILE A 181 5.52 -8.25 10.76
CA ILE A 181 6.60 -7.80 11.65
C ILE A 181 6.13 -6.66 12.56
N LEU A 182 5.34 -5.72 12.04
CA LEU A 182 4.83 -4.59 12.81
C LEU A 182 3.72 -5.03 13.79
N PHE A 183 2.96 -6.09 13.48
CA PHE A 183 1.71 -6.38 14.19
C PHE A 183 1.48 -7.82 14.67
N LEU A 184 2.19 -8.85 14.16
CA LEU A 184 1.87 -10.28 14.40
C LEU A 184 2.97 -11.13 15.03
N GLU A 185 4.27 -11.02 14.68
CA GLU A 185 5.41 -11.58 15.47
C GLU A 185 6.78 -11.39 14.79
N ARG A 186 7.83 -11.31 15.64
CA ARG A 186 9.29 -11.11 15.42
C ARG A 186 9.76 -10.61 14.04
N SER A 187 10.45 -9.46 14.08
CA SER A 187 11.25 -8.96 12.96
C SER A 187 12.32 -9.97 12.56
N ASP A 188 12.16 -10.60 11.40
CA ASP A 188 13.28 -11.23 10.72
C ASP A 188 14.16 -10.12 10.12
N PRO A 189 15.40 -9.96 10.61
CA PRO A 189 16.26 -8.89 10.13
C PRO A 189 16.62 -9.02 8.63
N GLY A 190 16.62 -10.24 8.07
CA GLY A 190 16.82 -10.47 6.65
C GLY A 190 15.68 -9.90 5.80
N TRP A 191 14.43 -10.07 6.27
CA TRP A 191 13.26 -9.49 5.64
C TRP A 191 13.26 -7.96 5.67
N MET A 192 13.66 -7.37 6.80
CA MET A 192 13.76 -5.91 6.93
C MET A 192 14.83 -5.32 6.00
N LEU A 193 15.94 -6.04 5.78
CA LEU A 193 16.96 -5.65 4.81
C LEU A 193 16.44 -5.75 3.37
N ALA A 194 15.77 -6.85 3.02
CA ALA A 194 15.15 -7.03 1.70
C ALA A 194 14.14 -5.92 1.40
N LEU A 195 13.32 -5.55 2.38
CA LEU A 195 12.39 -4.44 2.28
C LEU A 195 13.09 -3.09 2.07
N ALA A 196 14.16 -2.82 2.82
CA ALA A 196 14.92 -1.57 2.67
C ALA A 196 15.54 -1.45 1.27
N SER A 197 16.16 -2.52 0.77
CA SER A 197 16.66 -2.61 -0.60
C SER A 197 15.54 -2.45 -1.62
N GLY A 198 14.40 -3.10 -1.38
CA GLY A 198 13.20 -2.98 -2.22
C GLY A 198 12.71 -1.53 -2.34
N LYS A 199 12.76 -0.73 -1.27
CA LYS A 199 12.43 0.70 -1.32
C LYS A 199 13.34 1.48 -2.28
N LEU A 200 14.65 1.22 -2.23
CA LEU A 200 15.62 1.90 -3.10
C LEU A 200 15.42 1.52 -4.56
N VAL A 201 15.25 0.22 -4.84
CA VAL A 201 14.96 -0.26 -6.21
C VAL A 201 13.64 0.33 -6.70
N PHE A 202 12.61 0.34 -5.85
CA PHE A 202 11.31 0.92 -6.20
C PHE A 202 11.42 2.41 -6.50
N GLY A 203 12.09 3.19 -5.65
CA GLY A 203 12.33 4.61 -5.88
C GLY A 203 13.15 4.88 -7.15
N LEU A 204 14.22 4.13 -7.37
CA LEU A 204 15.09 4.29 -8.55
C LEU A 204 14.33 4.02 -9.85
N VAL A 205 13.65 2.88 -9.95
CA VAL A 205 12.91 2.50 -11.17
C VAL A 205 11.70 3.41 -11.35
N PHE A 206 11.02 3.79 -10.27
CA PHE A 206 9.94 4.77 -10.31
C PHE A 206 10.43 6.10 -10.90
N TYR A 207 11.50 6.71 -10.35
CA TYR A 207 11.96 8.01 -10.84
C TYR A 207 12.46 7.93 -12.28
N SER A 208 13.14 6.85 -12.64
CA SER A 208 13.61 6.63 -14.01
C SER A 208 12.45 6.58 -15.00
N LEU A 209 11.38 5.86 -14.67
CA LEU A 209 10.23 5.73 -15.55
C LEU A 209 9.31 6.95 -15.51
N PHE A 210 8.98 7.46 -14.32
CA PHE A 210 8.04 8.57 -14.12
C PHE A 210 8.48 9.86 -14.83
N PHE A 211 9.79 10.09 -14.95
CA PHE A 211 10.35 11.23 -15.68
C PHE A 211 10.75 10.89 -17.12
N SER A 212 10.62 9.64 -17.55
CA SER A 212 10.74 9.31 -18.97
C SER A 212 9.51 9.82 -19.75
N PRO A 213 9.65 10.08 -21.06
CA PRO A 213 8.51 10.44 -21.90
C PRO A 213 7.43 9.34 -21.87
N ALA A 214 6.22 9.70 -21.49
CA ALA A 214 5.09 8.78 -21.52
C ALA A 214 4.61 8.57 -22.96
N ARG A 215 4.02 7.40 -23.23
CA ARG A 215 3.36 7.13 -24.52
C ARG A 215 2.10 7.95 -24.67
N ASN A 216 1.39 8.18 -23.57
CA ASN A 216 0.14 8.91 -23.56
C ASN A 216 0.01 9.74 -22.28
N TYR A 217 -0.41 11.01 -22.42
CA TYR A 217 -0.66 11.92 -21.32
C TYR A 217 -2.16 12.19 -21.08
N VAL A 218 -3.05 11.63 -21.91
CA VAL A 218 -4.51 11.74 -21.71
C VAL A 218 -4.99 10.84 -20.57
N ALA A 219 -6.24 11.03 -20.17
CA ALA A 219 -6.89 10.17 -19.19
C ALA A 219 -6.82 8.70 -19.61
N ILE A 220 -6.54 7.81 -18.66
CA ILE A 220 -6.49 6.38 -18.92
C ILE A 220 -7.91 5.91 -19.24
N GLN A 221 -8.14 5.64 -20.52
CA GLN A 221 -9.37 5.01 -20.97
C GLN A 221 -9.34 3.55 -20.53
N ILE A 222 -10.00 3.26 -19.43
CA ILE A 222 -10.40 1.88 -19.13
C ILE A 222 -11.33 1.49 -20.28
N PRO A 223 -11.04 0.44 -21.06
CA PRO A 223 -11.93 -0.02 -22.11
C PRO A 223 -13.33 -0.08 -21.53
N HIS A 224 -14.32 0.50 -22.20
CA HIS A 224 -15.69 0.53 -21.70
C HIS A 224 -16.14 -0.93 -21.56
N ILE A 225 -15.98 -1.50 -20.37
CA ILE A 225 -16.55 -2.78 -20.02
C ILE A 225 -18.04 -2.48 -20.05
N SER A 226 -18.75 -3.05 -21.03
CA SER A 226 -20.21 -2.99 -21.09
C SER A 226 -20.74 -3.14 -19.67
N PRO A 227 -21.64 -2.25 -19.18
CA PRO A 227 -21.99 -2.17 -17.77
C PRO A 227 -22.32 -3.58 -17.28
N TYR A 228 -21.35 -4.17 -16.58
CA TYR A 228 -21.56 -5.44 -15.93
C TYR A 228 -22.65 -5.14 -14.92
N ASP A 229 -23.77 -5.86 -15.03
CA ASP A 229 -24.99 -5.63 -14.28
C ASP A 229 -24.63 -5.21 -12.85
N ALA A 230 -25.01 -3.99 -12.45
CA ALA A 230 -24.66 -3.45 -11.13
C ALA A 230 -25.15 -4.39 -10.00
N SER A 231 -26.15 -5.24 -10.31
CA SER A 231 -26.58 -6.35 -9.47
C SER A 231 -25.50 -7.43 -9.33
N ALA A 232 -24.78 -7.78 -10.40
CA ALA A 232 -23.66 -8.71 -10.41
C ALA A 232 -22.44 -8.13 -9.69
N VAL A 233 -22.10 -6.85 -9.83
CA VAL A 233 -21.01 -6.23 -9.06
C VAL A 233 -21.37 -6.13 -7.56
N ARG A 234 -22.63 -5.86 -7.20
CA ARG A 234 -23.12 -6.00 -5.81
C ARG A 234 -23.10 -7.44 -5.32
N LYS A 235 -23.43 -8.40 -6.17
CA LYS A 235 -23.41 -9.83 -5.86
C LYS A 235 -21.97 -10.32 -5.69
N TRP A 236 -21.04 -9.90 -6.54
CA TRP A 236 -19.61 -10.18 -6.47
C TRP A 236 -18.92 -9.46 -5.32
N SER A 237 -19.32 -8.23 -4.97
CA SER A 237 -18.81 -7.57 -3.76
C SER A 237 -19.37 -8.16 -2.48
N ARG A 238 -20.63 -8.61 -2.46
CA ARG A 238 -21.20 -9.42 -1.36
C ARG A 238 -20.64 -10.84 -1.32
N LEU A 239 -20.32 -11.43 -2.47
CA LEU A 239 -19.63 -12.73 -2.57
C LEU A 239 -18.14 -12.59 -2.31
N ALA A 240 -17.50 -11.43 -2.52
CA ALA A 240 -16.10 -11.19 -2.18
C ALA A 240 -15.98 -10.84 -0.71
N ALA A 241 -16.86 -10.00 -0.15
CA ALA A 241 -17.01 -9.83 1.30
C ALA A 241 -17.42 -11.14 1.96
N GLY A 242 -18.31 -11.90 1.31
CA GLY A 242 -18.76 -13.23 1.73
C GLY A 242 -17.70 -14.30 1.58
N ALA A 243 -16.87 -14.31 0.52
CA ALA A 243 -15.77 -15.25 0.30
C ALA A 243 -14.58 -14.90 1.15
N PHE A 244 -14.37 -13.62 1.45
CA PHE A 244 -13.41 -13.15 2.43
C PHE A 244 -13.86 -13.56 3.84
N ALA A 245 -15.13 -13.35 4.20
CA ALA A 245 -15.71 -13.88 5.43
C ALA A 245 -15.72 -15.42 5.46
N SER A 246 -15.89 -16.09 4.32
CA SER A 246 -15.90 -17.56 4.20
C SER A 246 -14.50 -18.14 4.23
N ALA A 247 -13.50 -17.47 3.65
CA ALA A 247 -12.09 -17.85 3.75
C ALA A 247 -11.60 -17.67 5.19
N VAL A 248 -12.04 -16.60 5.85
CA VAL A 248 -11.87 -16.37 7.28
C VAL A 248 -12.58 -17.44 8.13
N LEU A 249 -13.83 -17.79 7.82
CA LEU A 249 -14.56 -18.87 8.51
C LEU A 249 -13.98 -20.26 8.21
N ALA A 250 -13.45 -20.52 7.02
CA ALA A 250 -12.80 -21.77 6.66
C ALA A 250 -11.44 -21.91 7.36
N LEU A 251 -10.70 -20.81 7.51
CA LEU A 251 -9.50 -20.74 8.35
C LEU A 251 -9.81 -20.95 9.84
N LEU A 252 -10.93 -20.42 10.32
CA LEU A 252 -11.42 -20.66 11.69
C LEU A 252 -11.86 -22.12 11.89
N ALA A 253 -12.58 -22.70 10.92
CA ALA A 253 -13.05 -24.07 10.98
C ALA A 253 -11.88 -25.07 10.95
N THR A 254 -10.88 -24.85 10.10
CA THR A 254 -9.66 -25.68 10.05
C THR A 254 -8.86 -25.60 11.35
N LYS A 255 -8.70 -24.40 11.91
CA LYS A 255 -8.06 -24.21 13.23
C LYS A 255 -8.86 -24.85 14.38
N LEU A 256 -10.18 -24.84 14.32
CA LEU A 256 -11.05 -25.48 15.31
C LEU A 256 -10.94 -27.02 15.24
N THR A 257 -10.91 -27.58 14.03
CA THR A 257 -10.67 -29.02 13.83
C THR A 257 -9.29 -29.46 14.30
N ASP A 258 -8.25 -28.66 14.07
CA ASP A 258 -6.90 -28.95 14.57
C ASP A 258 -6.85 -28.91 16.10
N TRP A 259 -7.55 -27.97 16.72
CA TRP A 259 -7.65 -27.86 18.18
C TRP A 259 -8.42 -29.05 18.81
N ILE A 260 -9.53 -29.47 18.19
CA ILE A 260 -10.29 -30.66 18.61
C ILE A 260 -9.46 -31.93 18.42
N ALA A 261 -8.74 -32.07 17.31
CA ALA A 261 -7.83 -33.19 17.07
C ALA A 261 -6.67 -33.25 18.08
N HIS A 262 -6.25 -32.09 18.60
CA HIS A 262 -5.21 -32.00 19.63
C HIS A 262 -5.72 -32.36 21.03
N LEU A 263 -6.99 -32.08 21.32
CA LEU A 263 -7.67 -32.46 22.56
C LEU A 263 -8.02 -33.96 22.61
N LEU A 264 -8.39 -34.56 21.49
CA LEU A 264 -8.71 -36.00 21.38
C LEU A 264 -7.47 -36.91 21.39
N LYS A 265 -6.26 -36.34 21.32
CA LYS A 265 -4.98 -37.05 21.43
C LYS A 265 -4.35 -36.97 22.82
N ARG A 266 -5.06 -36.42 23.81
CA ARG A 266 -4.74 -36.48 25.24
C ARG A 266 -5.74 -37.39 25.94
#